data_AF-A0A2K1XY03-F1
#
_entry.id   AF-A0A2K1XY03-F1
#
_cell.length_a   1.000
_cell.length_b   1.000
_cell.length_c   1.000
_cell.angle_alpha   90.00
_cell.angle_beta   90.00
_cell.angle_gamma   90.00
#
_symmetry.space_group_name_H-M   'P 1'
#
loop_
_entity.id
_entity.type
_entity.pdbx_description
1 polymer ?
#
loop_
_entity_poly.entity_id
_entity_poly.type
_entity_poly.pdbx_seq_one_letter_code
_entity_poly.pdbx_strand_id
1 'polypeptide(L)'
;MANVWKCNATLHIHDSGWLVFNFSSEADMGKVLRRGPYFVHGKPLVLKPMPLYFDFGKPDMSSVSSLVCLSKISSVIGKPIRCDDLTLSMSRVSFARVMIEVDLFVDLPRSISLSMPDGTIIKQRVIYKYKPRFCSICCMPGHTSNVCQKLNSSAEDTSASGMIKRPSASPPSSSAEDIGQPTGDRWPNPVGVVSESREAIQGGG
;
A
#
# COMPACT_ATOMS: atom_id res chain seq x y z
N MET A 1 29.73 -8.24 -10.64
CA MET A 1 30.16 -8.61 -9.27
C MET A 1 29.92 -10.10 -9.10
N ALA A 2 30.94 -10.90 -8.83
CA ALA A 2 30.77 -12.32 -8.54
C ALA A 2 29.82 -12.50 -7.34
N ASN A 3 29.00 -13.54 -7.33
CA ASN A 3 28.04 -13.83 -6.24
C ASN A 3 28.78 -14.11 -4.92
N VAL A 4 29.15 -13.04 -4.20
CA VAL A 4 29.85 -13.06 -2.90
C VAL A 4 29.15 -14.00 -1.91
N TRP A 5 27.83 -14.07 -1.99
CA TRP A 5 26.99 -14.86 -1.09
C TRP A 5 26.76 -16.30 -1.54
N LYS A 6 27.10 -16.64 -2.79
CA LYS A 6 26.89 -17.97 -3.39
C LYS A 6 25.46 -18.51 -3.21
N CYS A 7 24.47 -17.62 -3.14
CA CYS A 7 23.05 -17.94 -3.05
C CYS A 7 22.25 -17.03 -3.99
N ASN A 8 21.00 -17.40 -4.25
CA ASN A 8 20.11 -16.58 -5.05
C ASN A 8 19.51 -15.47 -4.17
N ALA A 9 19.85 -14.22 -4.47
CA ALA A 9 19.30 -13.05 -3.80
C ALA A 9 19.03 -11.94 -4.83
N THR A 10 17.87 -11.30 -4.76
CA THR A 10 17.56 -10.13 -5.59
C THR A 10 17.73 -8.85 -4.78
N LEU A 11 18.31 -7.82 -5.40
CA LEU A 11 18.51 -6.50 -4.79
C LEU A 11 17.46 -5.52 -5.31
N HIS A 12 16.79 -4.84 -4.37
CA HIS A 12 15.90 -3.72 -4.62
C HIS A 12 16.44 -2.48 -3.91
N ILE A 13 16.44 -1.34 -4.59
CA ILE A 13 16.88 -0.06 -4.02
C ILE A 13 15.62 0.76 -3.75
N HIS A 14 15.43 1.15 -2.50
CA HIS A 14 14.36 2.06 -2.08
C HIS A 14 14.73 3.51 -2.39
N ASP A 15 13.74 4.36 -2.67
CA ASP A 15 13.96 5.77 -3.06
C ASP A 15 14.70 6.60 -1.99
N SER A 16 14.67 6.17 -0.72
CA SER A 16 15.44 6.78 0.39
C SER A 16 16.83 6.20 0.60
N GLY A 17 17.31 5.33 -0.30
CA GLY A 17 18.68 4.80 -0.28
C GLY A 17 18.86 3.48 0.47
N TRP A 18 17.80 2.90 1.04
CA TRP A 18 17.88 1.57 1.63
C TRP A 18 18.04 0.49 0.55
N LEU A 19 18.90 -0.48 0.83
CA LEU A 19 19.08 -1.66 0.00
C LEU A 19 18.32 -2.82 0.64
N VAL A 20 17.40 -3.43 -0.13
CA VAL A 20 16.58 -4.55 0.30
C VAL A 20 16.97 -5.78 -0.51
N PHE A 21 17.41 -6.82 0.18
CA PHE A 21 17.77 -8.10 -0.42
C PHE A 21 16.69 -9.12 -0.13
N ASN A 22 16.12 -9.72 -1.18
CA ASN A 22 15.16 -10.81 -1.04
C ASN A 22 15.86 -12.15 -1.28
N PHE A 23 15.73 -13.07 -0.33
CA PHE A 23 16.32 -14.41 -0.41
C PHE A 23 15.23 -15.44 -0.66
N SER A 24 15.52 -16.41 -1.53
CA SER A 24 14.61 -17.53 -1.76
C SER A 24 14.55 -18.53 -0.59
N SER A 25 15.46 -18.40 0.38
CA SER A 25 15.59 -19.32 1.52
C SER A 25 16.04 -18.57 2.77
N GLU A 26 15.33 -18.80 3.88
CA GLU A 26 15.72 -18.29 5.20
C GLU A 26 17.08 -18.84 5.65
N ALA A 27 17.39 -20.08 5.29
CA ALA A 27 18.68 -20.68 5.58
C ALA A 27 19.82 -19.92 4.87
N ASP A 28 19.60 -19.47 3.64
CA ASP A 28 20.59 -18.70 2.88
C ASP A 28 20.73 -17.28 3.42
N MET A 29 19.61 -16.62 3.76
CA MET A 29 19.63 -15.35 4.48
C MET A 29 20.47 -15.46 5.77
N GLY A 30 20.21 -16.49 6.57
CA GLY A 30 20.93 -16.73 7.83
C GLY A 30 22.43 -16.97 7.62
N LYS A 31 22.82 -17.68 6.55
CA LYS A 31 24.24 -17.86 6.19
C LYS A 31 24.91 -16.54 5.85
N VAL A 32 24.24 -15.66 5.11
CA VAL A 32 24.77 -14.34 4.75
C VAL A 32 24.91 -13.47 6.00
N LEU A 33 23.87 -13.35 6.82
CA LEU A 33 23.90 -12.54 8.03
C LEU A 33 25.02 -12.95 9.00
N ARG A 34 25.28 -14.25 9.16
CA ARG A 34 26.33 -14.78 10.05
C ARG A 34 27.75 -14.66 9.49
N ARG A 35 27.92 -14.51 8.18
CA ARG A 35 29.23 -14.47 7.50
C ARG A 35 29.83 -13.07 7.38
N GLY A 36 29.08 -12.03 7.72
CA GLY A 36 29.58 -10.66 7.71
C GLY A 36 30.78 -10.45 8.66
N PRO A 37 31.46 -9.30 8.59
CA PRO A 37 31.04 -8.05 7.93
C PRO A 37 31.26 -8.05 6.40
N TYR A 38 30.43 -7.28 5.70
CA TYR A 38 30.56 -7.05 4.26
C TYR A 38 31.00 -5.61 3.98
N PHE A 39 31.70 -5.41 2.87
CA PHE A 39 32.17 -4.10 2.45
C PHE A 39 31.82 -3.84 0.98
N VAL A 40 31.39 -2.62 0.69
CA VAL A 40 31.14 -2.11 -0.67
C VAL A 40 31.98 -0.85 -0.83
N HIS A 41 32.95 -0.88 -1.76
CA HIS A 41 33.91 0.23 -1.96
C HIS A 41 34.62 0.68 -0.67
N GLY A 42 35.02 -0.27 0.19
CA GLY A 42 35.67 0.03 1.46
C GLY A 42 34.74 0.55 2.56
N LYS A 43 33.45 0.78 2.27
CA LYS A 43 32.44 1.18 3.25
C LYS A 43 31.74 -0.06 3.83
N PRO A 44 31.52 -0.16 5.15
CA PRO A 44 30.85 -1.29 5.76
C PRO A 44 29.37 -1.34 5.33
N LEU A 45 28.91 -2.54 4.98
CA LEU A 45 27.50 -2.83 4.68
C LEU A 45 26.86 -3.52 5.89
N VAL A 46 25.95 -2.81 6.56
CA VAL A 46 25.23 -3.33 7.73
C VAL A 46 23.97 -4.05 7.29
N LEU A 47 23.95 -5.37 7.42
CA LEU A 47 22.79 -6.21 7.10
C LEU A 47 21.98 -6.52 8.36
N LYS A 48 20.66 -6.34 8.31
CA LYS A 48 19.73 -6.76 9.37
C LYS A 48 18.54 -7.51 8.78
N PRO A 49 18.03 -8.56 9.47
CA PRO A 49 16.75 -9.17 9.10
C PRO A 49 15.69 -8.09 8.92
N MET A 50 14.91 -8.18 7.84
CA MET A 50 13.83 -7.24 7.62
C MET A 50 12.72 -7.56 8.62
N PRO A 51 12.36 -6.62 9.51
CA PRO A 51 11.21 -6.82 10.40
C PRO A 51 9.94 -6.94 9.56
N LEU A 52 8.88 -7.54 10.13
CA LEU A 52 7.56 -7.62 9.51
C LEU A 52 7.02 -6.22 9.11
N TYR A 53 7.54 -5.19 9.77
CA TYR A 53 7.15 -3.81 9.61
C TYR A 53 8.39 -2.90 9.57
N PHE A 54 8.69 -2.24 8.44
CA PHE A 54 9.94 -1.45 8.22
C PHE A 54 9.81 0.01 7.68
N ASP A 55 10.02 1.10 8.43
CA ASP A 55 9.79 2.49 7.93
C ASP A 55 11.06 2.97 7.26
N PHE A 56 10.97 3.34 5.99
CA PHE A 56 12.10 3.85 5.24
C PHE A 56 12.48 5.30 5.62
N GLY A 57 11.64 6.01 6.37
CA GLY A 57 11.80 7.43 6.74
C GLY A 57 12.25 7.70 8.17
N LYS A 58 12.32 6.69 9.04
CA LYS A 58 12.82 6.82 10.42
C LYS A 58 13.84 5.73 10.71
N PRO A 59 14.90 6.02 11.49
CA PRO A 59 15.80 4.97 12.00
C PRO A 59 15.11 3.99 12.96
N ASP A 60 13.89 4.31 13.42
CA ASP A 60 13.00 3.47 14.23
C ASP A 60 11.68 3.21 13.48
N MET A 61 11.33 1.93 13.34
CA MET A 61 10.89 1.33 12.07
C MET A 61 9.40 0.95 11.98
N SER A 62 8.75 1.24 10.83
CA SER A 62 7.55 0.58 10.27
C SER A 62 7.07 0.89 8.78
N SER A 63 6.91 -0.13 7.92
CA SER A 63 6.27 -0.16 6.58
C SER A 63 5.58 -1.50 6.44
N VAL A 64 4.41 -1.46 5.84
CA VAL A 64 3.54 -2.60 5.59
C VAL A 64 3.72 -3.05 4.15
N SER A 65 4.70 -3.92 3.91
CA SER A 65 5.01 -4.45 2.58
C SER A 65 4.33 -5.79 2.28
N SER A 66 3.68 -6.46 3.24
CA SER A 66 3.02 -7.73 2.96
C SER A 66 1.72 -7.54 2.19
N LEU A 67 1.48 -8.40 1.18
CA LEU A 67 0.25 -8.39 0.39
C LEU A 67 -1.01 -8.60 1.28
N VAL A 68 -0.86 -9.33 2.39
CA VAL A 68 -1.92 -9.51 3.40
C VAL A 68 -2.24 -8.19 4.10
N CYS A 69 -1.23 -7.41 4.51
CA CYS A 69 -1.43 -6.08 5.08
C CYS A 69 -2.07 -5.14 4.05
N LEU A 70 -1.62 -5.17 2.80
CA LEU A 70 -2.19 -4.32 1.74
C LEU A 70 -3.67 -4.62 1.49
N SER A 71 -4.08 -5.89 1.50
CA SER A 71 -5.49 -6.26 1.40
C SER A 71 -6.31 -5.68 2.56
N LYS A 72 -5.84 -5.81 3.81
CA LYS A 72 -6.53 -5.22 4.97
C LYS A 72 -6.63 -3.69 4.90
N ILE A 73 -5.55 -3.02 4.52
CA ILE A 73 -5.50 -1.56 4.40
C ILE A 73 -6.44 -1.08 3.30
N SER A 74 -6.42 -1.75 2.15
CA SER A 74 -7.28 -1.38 1.02
C SER A 74 -8.76 -1.61 1.33
N SER A 75 -9.10 -2.66 2.09
CA SER A 75 -10.46 -2.92 2.57
C SER A 75 -11.04 -1.82 3.48
N VAL A 76 -10.18 -1.07 4.18
CA VAL A 76 -10.62 0.11 4.97
C VAL A 76 -11.05 1.25 4.06
N ILE A 77 -10.51 1.35 2.84
CA ILE A 77 -10.82 2.40 1.88
C ILE A 77 -12.04 2.02 1.03
N GLY A 78 -12.19 0.75 0.68
CA GLY A 78 -13.24 0.25 -0.20
C GLY A 78 -13.00 -1.21 -0.58
N LYS A 79 -13.57 -1.68 -1.69
CA LYS A 79 -13.38 -3.07 -2.13
C LYS A 79 -12.12 -3.19 -3.00
N PRO A 80 -11.08 -3.94 -2.57
CA PRO A 80 -9.87 -4.11 -3.37
C PRO A 80 -10.15 -4.92 -4.64
N ILE A 81 -9.69 -4.45 -5.79
CA ILE A 81 -9.86 -5.11 -7.09
C ILE A 81 -8.58 -5.85 -7.49
N ARG A 82 -7.45 -5.13 -7.54
CA ARG A 82 -6.17 -5.66 -8.03
C ARG A 82 -4.98 -4.86 -7.51
N CYS A 83 -3.84 -5.50 -7.29
CA CYS A 83 -2.56 -4.81 -7.10
C CYS A 83 -1.85 -4.62 -8.46
N ASP A 84 -1.00 -3.60 -8.58
CA ASP A 84 -0.14 -3.50 -9.78
C ASP A 84 0.95 -4.58 -9.77
N ASP A 85 1.49 -4.91 -10.94
CA ASP A 85 2.41 -6.04 -11.09
C ASP A 85 3.72 -5.82 -10.32
N LEU A 86 4.15 -4.56 -10.15
CA LEU A 86 5.32 -4.21 -9.36
C LEU A 86 5.11 -4.41 -7.85
N THR A 87 3.90 -4.17 -7.35
CA THR A 87 3.52 -4.48 -5.96
C THR A 87 3.39 -6.00 -5.77
N LEU A 88 2.78 -6.71 -6.71
CA LEU A 88 2.63 -8.17 -6.65
C LEU A 88 3.97 -8.91 -6.67
N SER A 89 4.89 -8.45 -7.53
CA SER A 89 6.25 -9.00 -7.62
C SER A 89 7.18 -8.48 -6.53
N MET A 90 6.73 -7.53 -5.70
CA MET A 90 7.55 -6.80 -4.72
C MET A 90 8.84 -6.22 -5.32
N SER A 91 8.83 -5.96 -6.63
CA SER A 91 9.98 -5.41 -7.34
C SER A 91 10.19 -3.93 -7.04
N ARG A 92 9.11 -3.24 -6.66
CA ARG A 92 9.15 -1.87 -6.12
C ARG A 92 8.82 -1.88 -4.63
N VAL A 93 9.80 -1.51 -3.83
CA VAL A 93 9.68 -1.44 -2.36
C VAL A 93 9.30 -0.04 -1.86
N SER A 94 9.36 0.98 -2.72
CA SER A 94 9.13 2.39 -2.35
C SER A 94 7.67 2.73 -2.05
N PHE A 95 6.74 2.08 -2.75
CA PHE A 95 5.32 2.22 -2.50
C PHE A 95 4.53 1.08 -3.15
N ALA A 96 3.41 0.74 -2.53
CA ALA A 96 2.43 -0.18 -3.07
C ALA A 96 1.33 0.56 -3.84
N ARG A 97 0.79 -0.08 -4.88
CA ARG A 97 -0.40 0.40 -5.59
C ARG A 97 -1.47 -0.67 -5.63
N VAL A 98 -2.66 -0.27 -5.22
CA VAL A 98 -3.86 -1.09 -5.23
C VAL A 98 -4.97 -0.32 -5.96
N MET A 99 -5.66 -1.00 -6.86
CA MET A 99 -6.91 -0.56 -7.46
C MET A 99 -8.05 -0.93 -6.51
N ILE A 100 -8.83 0.06 -6.11
CA ILE A 100 -9.88 -0.08 -5.10
C ILE A 100 -11.15 0.53 -5.68
N GLU A 101 -12.25 -0.21 -5.60
CA GLU A 101 -13.60 0.30 -5.79
C GLU A 101 -14.00 1.09 -4.55
N VAL A 102 -14.30 2.37 -4.71
CA VAL A 102 -14.58 3.29 -3.58
C VAL A 102 -15.94 3.94 -3.75
N ASP A 103 -16.59 4.21 -2.62
CA ASP A 103 -17.79 5.03 -2.59
C ASP A 103 -17.40 6.52 -2.67
N LEU A 104 -17.85 7.21 -3.72
CA LEU A 104 -17.59 8.63 -3.93
C LEU A 104 -18.51 9.54 -3.11
N PHE A 105 -19.53 9.00 -2.47
CA PHE A 105 -20.39 9.73 -1.52
C PHE A 105 -19.74 9.89 -0.14
N VAL A 106 -18.66 9.15 0.13
CA VAL A 106 -17.93 9.18 1.39
C VAL A 106 -16.58 9.89 1.21
N ASP A 107 -16.17 10.65 2.21
CA ASP A 107 -14.85 11.27 2.22
C ASP A 107 -13.74 10.23 2.29
N LEU A 108 -12.95 10.16 1.21
CA LEU A 108 -11.85 9.22 1.10
C LEU A 108 -10.69 9.59 2.05
N PRO A 109 -10.19 8.65 2.87
CA PRO A 109 -9.16 8.93 3.86
C PRO A 109 -7.81 9.27 3.22
N ARG A 110 -7.12 10.30 3.74
CA ARG A 110 -5.76 10.66 3.29
C ARG A 110 -4.66 9.86 3.99
N SER A 111 -4.99 9.21 5.10
CA SER A 111 -4.08 8.37 5.87
C SER A 111 -4.86 7.32 6.65
N ILE A 112 -4.24 6.17 6.89
CA ILE A 112 -4.79 5.07 7.68
C ILE A 112 -3.86 4.82 8.86
N SER A 113 -4.42 4.73 10.06
CA SER A 113 -3.69 4.36 11.27
C SER A 113 -3.67 2.84 11.41
N LEU A 114 -2.47 2.27 11.57
CA LEU A 114 -2.25 0.84 11.75
C LEU A 114 -1.78 0.60 13.17
N SER A 115 -2.53 -0.21 13.92
CA SER A 115 -2.11 -0.68 15.23
C SER A 115 -1.27 -1.94 15.07
N MET A 116 -0.08 -1.88 15.61
CA MET A 116 0.89 -2.96 15.54
C MET A 116 0.79 -3.85 16.79
N PRO A 117 1.21 -5.12 16.73
CA PRO A 117 1.13 -6.03 17.90
C PRO A 117 1.92 -5.55 19.11
N ASP A 118 2.95 -4.73 18.90
CA ASP A 118 3.78 -4.11 19.94
C ASP A 118 3.15 -2.83 20.53
N GLY A 119 1.95 -2.43 20.06
CA GLY A 119 1.25 -1.21 20.47
C GLY A 119 1.65 0.05 19.70
N THR A 120 2.63 -0.03 18.79
CA THR A 120 3.02 1.09 17.94
C THR A 120 1.89 1.46 16.98
N ILE A 121 1.69 2.76 16.72
CA ILE A 121 0.72 3.24 15.72
C ILE A 121 1.45 3.85 14.54
N ILE A 122 1.22 3.30 13.36
CA ILE A 122 1.79 3.78 12.10
C ILE A 122 0.72 4.55 11.35
N LYS A 123 1.05 5.74 10.84
CA LYS A 123 0.17 6.48 9.92
C LYS A 123 0.61 6.25 8.48
N GLN A 124 -0.05 5.33 7.80
CA GLN A 124 0.17 5.06 6.38
C GLN A 124 -0.51 6.15 5.54
N ARG A 125 0.27 6.93 4.80
CA ARG A 125 -0.27 7.92 3.85
C ARG A 125 -0.89 7.23 2.65
N VAL A 126 -2.04 7.73 2.19
CA VAL A 126 -2.76 7.26 1.00
C VAL A 126 -2.74 8.37 -0.06
N ILE A 127 -2.37 8.02 -1.29
CA ILE A 127 -2.32 8.93 -2.43
C ILE A 127 -3.22 8.38 -3.54
N TYR A 128 -4.23 9.14 -3.92
CA TYR A 128 -5.13 8.80 -5.02
C TYR A 128 -4.57 9.36 -6.33
N LYS A 129 -4.21 8.48 -7.27
CA LYS A 129 -3.68 8.90 -8.59
C LYS A 129 -4.73 9.67 -9.42
N TYR A 130 -6.00 9.28 -9.31
CA TYR A 130 -7.11 9.93 -9.98
C TYR A 130 -8.28 10.03 -9.01
N LYS A 131 -8.69 11.26 -8.67
CA LYS A 131 -9.92 11.54 -7.94
C LYS A 131 -10.87 12.25 -8.93
N PRO A 132 -11.85 11.55 -9.53
CA PRO A 132 -12.82 12.20 -10.39
C PRO A 132 -13.57 13.25 -9.58
N ARG A 133 -13.85 14.42 -10.18
CA ARG A 133 -14.81 15.37 -9.61
C ARG A 133 -16.15 14.68 -9.61
N PHE A 134 -16.81 14.62 -8.46
CA PHE A 134 -18.10 13.97 -8.32
C PHE A 134 -19.11 14.98 -7.77
N CYS A 135 -20.27 15.06 -8.41
CA CYS A 135 -21.34 15.96 -8.00
C CYS A 135 -22.27 15.23 -7.02
N SER A 136 -22.43 15.76 -5.81
CA SER A 136 -23.33 15.18 -4.81
C SER A 136 -24.82 15.44 -5.10
N ILE A 137 -25.13 16.26 -6.11
CA ILE A 137 -26.50 16.66 -6.46
C ILE A 137 -27.08 15.79 -7.58
N CYS A 138 -26.32 15.59 -8.66
CA CYS A 138 -26.78 14.82 -9.83
C CYS A 138 -26.08 13.46 -9.98
N CYS A 139 -25.17 13.11 -9.06
CA CYS A 139 -24.41 11.86 -9.05
C CYS A 139 -23.56 11.62 -10.32
N MET A 140 -23.29 12.68 -11.11
CA MET A 140 -22.49 12.58 -12.32
C MET A 140 -21.02 12.98 -12.06
N PRO A 141 -20.06 12.26 -12.66
CA PRO A 141 -18.67 12.68 -12.64
C PRO A 141 -18.45 13.91 -13.54
N GLY A 142 -17.41 14.70 -13.25
CA GLY A 142 -16.93 15.80 -14.10
C GLY A 142 -17.12 17.21 -13.53
N HIS A 143 -17.97 17.40 -12.52
CA HIS A 143 -18.21 18.71 -11.91
C HIS A 143 -18.52 18.61 -10.41
N THR A 144 -18.50 19.74 -9.70
CA THR A 144 -18.83 19.81 -8.28
C THR A 144 -20.27 20.30 -8.09
N SER A 145 -20.84 20.08 -6.91
CA SER A 145 -22.21 20.49 -6.56
C SER A 145 -22.47 21.98 -6.79
N ASN A 146 -21.48 22.84 -6.56
CA ASN A 146 -21.57 24.29 -6.81
C ASN A 146 -21.73 24.62 -8.32
N VAL A 147 -21.09 23.84 -9.19
CA VAL A 147 -21.24 24.01 -10.65
C VAL A 147 -22.60 23.46 -11.10
N CYS A 148 -23.05 22.36 -10.50
CA CYS A 148 -24.36 21.76 -10.79
C CYS A 148 -25.52 22.72 -10.46
N GLN A 149 -25.46 23.37 -9.29
CA GLN A 149 -26.46 24.37 -8.89
C GLN A 149 -26.54 25.53 -9.88
N LYS A 150 -25.38 26.02 -10.35
CA LYS A 150 -25.33 27.13 -11.31
C LYS A 150 -25.94 26.77 -12.67
N LEU A 151 -25.71 25.55 -13.14
CA LEU A 151 -26.31 25.06 -14.40
C LEU A 151 -27.82 24.89 -14.28
N ASN A 152 -28.32 24.46 -13.11
CA ASN A 152 -29.76 24.32 -12.85
C ASN A 152 -30.45 25.68 -12.65
N SER A 153 -29.79 26.67 -12.05
CA SER A 153 -30.34 28.03 -11.88
C SER A 153 -30.39 28.85 -13.17
N SER A 154 -29.68 28.44 -14.23
CA SER A 154 -29.75 29.07 -15.55
C SER A 154 -30.73 28.37 -16.52
N ALA A 155 -31.39 27.30 -16.06
CA ALA A 155 -32.31 26.48 -16.86
C ALA A 155 -33.76 26.51 -16.35
N GLU A 156 -34.09 27.39 -15.39
CA GLU A 156 -35.47 27.63 -14.95
C GLU A 156 -36.16 28.61 -15.92
N ASP A 157 -36.40 28.12 -17.13
CA ASP A 157 -37.56 28.48 -17.96
C ASP A 157 -37.87 27.26 -18.84
N THR A 158 -38.67 26.34 -18.28
CA THR A 158 -39.68 25.46 -18.92
C THR A 158 -39.72 24.03 -18.32
N SER A 159 -40.75 23.82 -17.50
CA SER A 159 -41.51 22.58 -17.17
C SER A 159 -40.83 21.30 -16.62
N ALA A 160 -41.13 21.07 -15.34
CA ALA A 160 -41.81 19.89 -14.75
C ALA A 160 -41.20 18.47 -14.84
N SER A 161 -40.88 17.98 -13.64
CA SER A 161 -41.17 16.66 -13.05
C SER A 161 -40.29 15.45 -13.36
N GLY A 162 -39.59 14.99 -12.32
CA GLY A 162 -38.92 13.70 -12.25
C GLY A 162 -38.23 13.46 -10.91
N MET A 163 -38.99 13.34 -9.82
CA MET A 163 -38.46 12.86 -8.53
C MET A 163 -38.05 11.37 -8.66
N ILE A 164 -36.75 11.09 -8.78
CA ILE A 164 -36.25 9.74 -8.49
C ILE A 164 -36.07 9.65 -6.97
N LYS A 165 -36.95 8.86 -6.33
CA LYS A 165 -36.91 8.58 -4.89
C LYS A 165 -35.64 7.78 -4.53
N ARG A 166 -34.97 8.24 -3.48
CA ARG A 166 -33.96 7.52 -2.68
C ARG A 166 -34.48 6.13 -2.29
N PRO A 167 -33.74 5.03 -2.49
CA PRO A 167 -34.03 3.78 -1.80
C PRO A 167 -33.72 3.99 -0.31
N SER A 168 -34.74 3.84 0.53
CA SER A 168 -34.57 3.71 1.98
C SER A 168 -34.06 2.30 2.29
N ALA A 169 -32.81 2.18 2.71
CA ALA A 169 -32.32 0.96 3.35
C ALA A 169 -32.34 1.16 4.88
N SER A 170 -33.25 0.46 5.55
CA SER A 170 -33.18 0.18 6.98
C SER A 170 -32.11 -0.89 7.23
N PRO A 171 -31.48 -0.94 8.43
CA PRO A 171 -30.46 -1.94 8.72
C PRO A 171 -31.14 -3.29 9.02
N PRO A 172 -30.68 -4.43 8.46
CA PRO A 172 -31.01 -5.72 9.03
C PRO A 172 -30.04 -6.08 10.16
N SER A 173 -30.65 -6.52 11.24
CA SER A 173 -30.09 -7.06 12.47
C SER A 173 -29.21 -8.29 12.25
N SER A 174 -28.35 -8.51 13.24
CA SER A 174 -27.56 -9.71 13.50
C SER A 174 -28.29 -11.04 13.30
N SER A 175 -27.75 -11.87 12.43
CA SER A 175 -27.71 -13.33 12.61
C SER A 175 -26.45 -13.85 11.93
N ALA A 176 -25.56 -14.43 12.73
CA ALA A 176 -24.39 -15.15 12.27
C ALA A 176 -24.85 -16.44 11.60
N GLU A 177 -24.65 -16.55 10.29
CA GLU A 177 -24.68 -17.83 9.60
C GLU A 177 -23.31 -18.10 8.98
N ASP A 178 -22.76 -19.22 9.44
CA ASP A 178 -21.50 -19.85 9.10
C ASP A 178 -21.51 -20.28 7.62
N ILE A 179 -20.74 -19.59 6.79
CA ILE A 179 -20.43 -20.01 5.42
C ILE A 179 -18.92 -20.06 5.28
N GLY A 180 -18.39 -21.26 5.52
CA GLY A 180 -17.16 -21.85 5.00
C GLY A 180 -15.98 -20.90 4.73
N GLN A 181 -14.97 -20.98 5.60
CA GLN A 181 -13.61 -20.48 5.33
C GLN A 181 -13.13 -20.88 3.92
N PRO A 182 -12.82 -19.91 3.04
CA PRO A 182 -11.88 -20.16 1.96
C PRO A 182 -10.50 -20.25 2.61
N THR A 183 -9.85 -21.39 2.41
CA THR A 183 -8.56 -21.74 2.99
C THR A 183 -7.57 -20.59 2.90
N GLY A 184 -7.03 -20.23 4.06
CA GLY A 184 -5.86 -19.38 4.20
C GLY A 184 -4.69 -19.92 3.39
N ASP A 185 -3.71 -19.04 3.16
CA ASP A 185 -2.42 -19.33 2.54
C ASP A 185 -2.40 -19.29 1.00
N ARG A 186 -2.44 -18.08 0.44
CA ARG A 186 -2.02 -17.88 -0.97
C ARG A 186 -0.94 -16.84 -1.20
N TRP A 187 -0.49 -16.14 -0.17
CA TRP A 187 0.51 -15.08 -0.36
C TRP A 187 1.74 -15.36 0.50
N PRO A 188 2.87 -15.79 -0.11
CA PRO A 188 4.10 -15.99 0.63
C PRO A 188 4.60 -14.65 1.17
N ASN A 189 5.00 -14.63 2.44
CA ASN A 189 5.79 -13.52 2.98
C ASN A 189 7.23 -13.70 2.49
N PRO A 190 7.86 -12.68 1.87
CA PRO A 190 9.26 -12.77 1.48
C PRO A 190 10.15 -12.77 2.72
N VAL A 191 11.27 -13.49 2.61
CA VAL A 191 12.34 -13.45 3.59
C VAL A 191 13.37 -12.42 3.11
N GLY A 192 13.37 -11.25 3.75
CA GLY A 192 14.17 -10.10 3.34
C GLY A 192 15.24 -9.68 4.35
N VAL A 193 16.28 -9.03 3.86
CA VAL A 193 17.28 -8.29 4.65
C VAL A 193 17.29 -6.85 4.17
N VAL A 194 17.43 -5.92 5.09
CA VAL A 194 17.53 -4.49 4.79
C VAL A 194 18.88 -3.95 5.26
N SER A 195 19.42 -2.98 4.53
CA SER A 195 20.70 -2.35 4.86
C SER A 195 20.71 -0.86 4.53
N GLU A 196 21.29 -0.09 5.45
CA GLU A 196 21.39 1.37 5.36
C GLU A 196 22.65 1.73 4.58
N SER A 197 22.49 2.37 3.42
CA SER A 197 23.63 2.92 2.68
C SER A 197 23.91 4.32 3.21
N ARG A 198 24.59 4.45 4.36
CA ARG A 198 24.81 5.81 4.90
C ARG A 198 25.53 6.73 3.94
N GLU A 199 26.35 6.24 3.00
CA GLU A 199 26.91 7.03 1.89
C GLU A 199 27.42 6.15 0.72
N ALA A 200 26.76 5.04 0.38
CA ALA A 200 27.36 4.06 -0.56
C ALA A 200 27.06 4.32 -2.05
N ILE A 201 26.17 5.26 -2.39
CA ILE A 201 25.75 5.50 -3.78
C ILE A 201 25.61 7.01 -4.06
N GLN A 202 26.70 7.76 -3.92
CA GLN A 202 26.82 9.07 -4.57
C GLN A 202 28.29 9.25 -4.96
N GLY A 203 28.62 8.92 -6.21
CA GLY A 203 29.98 8.99 -6.71
C GLY A 203 30.12 8.28 -8.06
N GLY A 204 29.61 8.89 -9.11
CA GLY A 204 29.73 8.39 -10.47
C GLY A 204 29.08 9.35 -11.47
N GLY A 205 29.81 10.42 -11.79
CA GLY A 205 29.43 11.48 -12.73
C GLY A 205 30.25 12.74 -12.46
#